data_AF-A0A813IKV5-F1
#
_entry.id   AF-A0A813IKV5-F1
#
_cell.length_a   1.000
_cell.length_b   1.000
_cell.length_c   1.000
_cell.angle_alpha   90.00
_cell.angle_beta   90.00
_cell.angle_gamma   90.00
#
_symmetry.space_group_name_H-M   'P 1'
#
loop_
_entity.id
_entity.type
_entity.pdbx_description
1 polymer ?
#
loop_
_entity_poly.entity_id
_entity_poly.type
_entity_poly.pdbx_seq_one_letter_code
_entity_poly.pdbx_strand_id
1 'polypeptide(L)'
;MVASTGEHPVSERVRYGGERPLAEAKAALDAWHAVAAEMGDPAADDLCLAAKLAPFVAENAVFKAPTYWKPWQGREPMLLILLTVGRVFGSSLRYRREWLSPDCREWALEFTAEVQGLKLTGVDLVRCDESGKICHFEVVMRPLKAVQALFQEMGRLVPEKMVASGRGVDVSEELWPTAMVTSCGMLTADAAAQLRLCQAVLQEAAPPAASELPAGCE
;
A
#
# COMPACT_ATOMS: atom_id res chain seq x y z
N MET A 1 8.21 -29.57 32.81
CA MET A 1 9.16 -29.56 31.69
C MET A 1 8.41 -29.06 30.47
N VAL A 2 8.78 -27.87 29.98
CA VAL A 2 8.14 -27.21 28.82
C VAL A 2 8.58 -27.94 27.56
N ALA A 3 7.65 -28.56 26.85
CA ALA A 3 7.92 -29.19 25.56
C ALA A 3 7.87 -28.14 24.46
N SER A 4 9.03 -27.92 23.82
CA SER A 4 9.21 -27.62 22.40
C SER A 4 8.26 -26.58 21.78
N THR A 5 8.65 -25.30 21.82
CA THR A 5 8.26 -24.35 20.79
C THR A 5 9.01 -24.69 19.51
N GLY A 6 8.48 -25.62 18.74
CA GLY A 6 8.90 -25.81 17.36
C GLY A 6 8.49 -24.59 16.55
N GLU A 7 9.36 -23.57 16.47
CA GLU A 7 9.31 -22.63 15.37
C GLU A 7 9.41 -23.45 14.08
N HIS A 8 8.30 -23.56 13.35
CA HIS A 8 8.36 -24.06 11.98
C HIS A 8 9.26 -23.11 11.19
N PRO A 9 10.29 -23.62 10.49
CA PRO A 9 11.15 -22.78 9.68
C PRO A 9 10.32 -22.30 8.48
N VAL A 10 9.70 -21.13 8.60
CA VAL A 10 9.00 -20.51 7.47
C VAL A 10 10.01 -19.68 6.71
N SER A 11 10.98 -20.36 6.10
CA SER A 11 12.10 -19.73 5.42
C SER A 11 11.95 -19.66 3.91
N GLU A 12 10.90 -20.23 3.33
CA GLU A 12 10.68 -20.19 1.88
C GLU A 12 9.35 -19.50 1.55
N ARG A 13 9.39 -18.59 0.58
CA ARG A 13 8.20 -17.92 0.05
C ARG A 13 7.40 -18.95 -0.73
N VAL A 14 6.25 -19.36 -0.19
CA VAL A 14 5.40 -20.37 -0.85
C VAL A 14 4.29 -19.69 -1.63
N ARG A 15 4.16 -20.04 -2.91
CA ARG A 15 3.09 -19.56 -3.78
C ARG A 15 2.08 -20.67 -4.08
N TYR A 16 0.80 -20.34 -3.95
CA TYR A 16 -0.34 -21.17 -4.29
C TYR A 16 -1.15 -20.49 -5.40
N GLY A 17 -1.59 -21.24 -6.41
CA GLY A 17 -2.36 -20.71 -7.52
C GLY A 17 -1.53 -19.94 -8.56
N GLY A 18 -2.22 -19.24 -9.47
CA GLY A 18 -1.59 -18.48 -10.54
C GLY A 18 -1.14 -19.36 -11.71
N GLU A 19 -1.88 -20.43 -12.01
CA GLU A 19 -1.55 -21.40 -13.06
C GLU A 19 -1.72 -20.85 -14.48
N ARG A 20 -2.55 -19.81 -14.66
CA ARG A 20 -2.89 -19.20 -15.96
C ARG A 20 -2.94 -17.67 -15.85
N PRO A 21 -1.82 -17.04 -15.47
CA PRO A 21 -1.80 -15.61 -15.21
C PRO A 21 -2.16 -14.82 -16.47
N LEU A 22 -3.05 -13.84 -16.33
CA LEU A 22 -3.15 -12.76 -17.32
C LEU A 22 -1.91 -11.89 -17.23
N ALA A 23 -1.37 -11.50 -18.39
CA ALA A 23 -0.08 -10.82 -18.46
C ALA A 23 -0.10 -9.50 -17.69
N GLU A 24 -1.19 -8.75 -17.80
CA GLU A 24 -1.40 -7.46 -17.16
C GLU A 24 -1.51 -7.59 -15.64
N ALA A 25 -2.30 -8.57 -15.17
CA ALA A 25 -2.48 -8.82 -13.74
C ALA A 25 -1.18 -9.31 -13.09
N LYS A 26 -0.42 -10.17 -13.79
CA LYS A 26 0.90 -10.58 -13.34
C LYS A 26 1.88 -9.41 -13.27
N ALA A 27 1.85 -8.51 -14.25
CA ALA A 27 2.72 -7.33 -14.25
C ALA A 27 2.42 -6.43 -13.04
N ALA A 28 1.15 -6.25 -12.65
CA ALA A 28 0.79 -5.53 -11.43
C ALA A 28 1.32 -6.20 -10.16
N LEU A 29 1.23 -7.54 -10.06
CA LEU A 29 1.79 -8.29 -8.93
C LEU A 29 3.33 -8.18 -8.87
N ASP A 30 4.01 -8.29 -10.01
CA ASP A 30 5.47 -8.16 -10.09
C ASP A 30 5.92 -6.73 -9.70
N ALA A 31 5.20 -5.70 -10.18
CA ALA A 31 5.43 -4.31 -9.82
C ALA A 31 5.23 -4.06 -8.32
N TRP A 32 4.19 -4.65 -7.73
CA TRP A 32 3.98 -4.60 -6.28
C TRP A 32 5.15 -5.22 -5.52
N HIS A 33 5.61 -6.41 -5.91
CA HIS A 33 6.75 -7.06 -5.25
C HIS A 33 8.03 -6.23 -5.34
N ALA A 34 8.29 -5.60 -6.48
CA ALA A 34 9.44 -4.72 -6.67
C ALA A 34 9.38 -3.52 -5.71
N VAL A 35 8.23 -2.84 -5.64
CA VAL A 35 8.05 -1.70 -4.74
C VAL A 35 8.10 -2.13 -3.27
N ALA A 36 7.43 -3.22 -2.90
CA ALA A 36 7.40 -3.68 -1.52
C ALA A 36 8.77 -4.16 -1.01
N ALA A 37 9.66 -4.62 -1.90
CA ALA A 37 11.04 -4.96 -1.56
C ALA A 37 11.89 -3.72 -1.26
N GLU A 38 11.56 -2.56 -1.84
CA GLU A 38 12.34 -1.32 -1.72
C GLU A 38 11.74 -0.34 -0.70
N MET A 39 10.42 -0.32 -0.47
CA MET A 39 9.74 0.69 0.37
C MET A 39 10.14 0.70 1.85
N GLY A 40 10.84 -0.34 2.30
CA GLY A 40 11.40 -0.43 3.65
C GLY A 40 12.83 0.11 3.78
N ASP A 41 13.48 0.48 2.67
CA ASP A 41 14.83 1.05 2.64
C ASP A 41 14.76 2.56 2.94
N PRO A 42 15.47 3.07 3.98
CA PRO A 42 15.54 4.50 4.26
C PRO A 42 16.12 5.35 3.12
N ALA A 43 16.88 4.75 2.20
CA ALA A 43 17.45 5.42 1.03
C ALA A 43 16.50 5.42 -0.19
N ALA A 44 15.38 4.70 -0.13
CA ALA A 44 14.43 4.66 -1.23
C ALA A 44 13.70 5.99 -1.40
N ASP A 45 13.56 6.43 -2.65
CA ASP A 45 12.77 7.59 -3.01
C ASP A 45 11.31 7.18 -3.24
N ASP A 46 10.42 7.60 -2.32
CA ASP A 46 8.97 7.37 -2.41
C ASP A 46 8.38 7.82 -3.75
N LEU A 47 8.91 8.89 -4.34
CA LEU A 47 8.39 9.40 -5.60
C LEU A 47 8.72 8.45 -6.75
N CYS A 48 9.93 7.90 -6.74
CA CYS A 48 10.35 6.85 -7.67
C CYS A 48 9.52 5.57 -7.48
N LEU A 49 9.30 5.16 -6.23
CA LEU A 49 8.47 3.98 -5.93
C LEU A 49 7.00 4.18 -6.35
N ALA A 50 6.43 5.35 -6.09
CA ALA A 50 5.09 5.71 -6.53
C ALA A 50 5.00 5.66 -8.06
N ALA A 51 5.99 6.19 -8.78
CA ALA A 51 6.04 6.15 -10.24
C ALA A 51 6.13 4.71 -10.81
N LYS A 52 6.83 3.80 -10.12
CA LYS A 52 6.89 2.38 -10.51
C LYS A 52 5.52 1.68 -10.39
N LEU A 53 4.74 1.99 -9.35
CA LEU A 53 3.46 1.32 -9.06
C LEU A 53 2.25 1.98 -9.73
N ALA A 54 2.26 3.30 -9.88
CA ALA A 54 1.11 4.08 -10.36
C ALA A 54 0.49 3.64 -11.71
N PRO A 55 1.26 3.14 -12.71
CA PRO A 55 0.68 2.63 -13.95
C PRO A 55 -0.22 1.40 -13.74
N PHE A 56 0.03 0.65 -12.66
CA PHE A 56 -0.68 -0.58 -12.31
C PHE A 56 -1.82 -0.37 -11.31
N VAL A 57 -2.12 0.88 -10.92
CA VAL A 57 -3.20 1.20 -9.98
C VAL A 57 -4.30 1.96 -10.73
N ALA A 58 -5.54 1.50 -10.57
CA ALA A 58 -6.70 2.15 -11.17
C ALA A 58 -6.91 3.55 -10.57
N GLU A 59 -7.39 4.50 -11.38
CA GLU A 59 -7.57 5.88 -10.92
C GLU A 59 -8.53 5.99 -9.73
N ASN A 60 -9.57 5.15 -9.73
CA ASN A 60 -10.61 5.04 -8.71
C ASN A 60 -10.35 3.90 -7.70
N ALA A 61 -9.10 3.45 -7.55
CA ALA A 61 -8.77 2.34 -6.67
C ALA A 61 -9.20 2.58 -5.22
N VAL A 62 -9.65 1.53 -4.54
CA VAL A 62 -10.15 1.58 -3.16
C VAL A 62 -9.12 0.94 -2.23
N PHE A 63 -8.67 1.69 -1.23
CA PHE A 63 -7.78 1.19 -0.19
C PHE A 63 -8.50 1.05 1.16
N LYS A 64 -8.35 -0.09 1.82
CA LYS A 64 -8.89 -0.34 3.17
C LYS A 64 -7.74 -0.63 4.14
N ALA A 65 -7.63 0.22 5.14
CA ALA A 65 -6.59 0.12 6.16
C ALA A 65 -6.98 -0.91 7.25
N PRO A 66 -5.99 -1.48 7.96
CA PRO A 66 -6.25 -2.36 9.10
C PRO A 66 -6.67 -1.59 10.36
N THR A 67 -6.49 -0.27 10.35
CA THR A 67 -6.65 0.62 11.51
C THR A 67 -7.94 1.43 11.49
N TYR A 68 -8.52 1.67 10.31
CA TYR A 68 -9.70 2.50 10.13
C TYR A 68 -10.68 1.85 9.14
N TRP A 69 -11.97 1.89 9.47
CA TRP A 69 -12.98 1.16 8.71
C TRP A 69 -13.39 1.86 7.40
N LYS A 70 -13.27 3.20 7.30
CA LYS A 70 -13.67 3.88 6.07
C LYS A 70 -12.61 3.67 4.98
N PRO A 71 -13.04 3.35 3.74
CA PRO A 71 -12.13 3.20 2.63
C PRO A 71 -11.57 4.55 2.15
N TRP A 72 -10.35 4.52 1.66
CA TRP A 72 -9.70 5.60 0.94
C TRP A 72 -9.92 5.42 -0.55
N GLN A 73 -10.30 6.51 -1.24
CA GLN A 73 -10.65 6.48 -2.66
C GLN A 73 -9.62 7.20 -3.52
N GLY A 74 -9.15 6.49 -4.53
CA GLY A 74 -8.28 6.98 -5.58
C GLY A 74 -6.86 6.45 -5.49
N ARG A 75 -6.16 6.52 -6.62
CA ARG A 75 -4.76 6.09 -6.75
C ARG A 75 -3.80 6.84 -5.82
N GLU A 76 -3.90 8.17 -5.76
CA GLU A 76 -2.93 8.98 -5.00
C GLU A 76 -2.97 8.69 -3.49
N PRO A 77 -4.15 8.68 -2.82
CA PRO A 77 -4.21 8.33 -1.41
C PRO A 77 -3.74 6.90 -1.13
N MET A 78 -4.08 5.94 -2.00
CA MET A 78 -3.62 4.56 -1.90
C MET A 78 -2.09 4.47 -1.92
N LEU A 79 -1.45 5.05 -2.94
CA LEU A 79 0.01 5.00 -3.08
C LEU A 79 0.71 5.65 -1.88
N LEU A 80 0.26 6.82 -1.46
CA LEU A 80 0.86 7.54 -0.35
C LEU A 80 0.75 6.74 0.96
N ILE A 81 -0.39 6.12 1.24
CA ILE A 81 -0.55 5.29 2.44
C ILE A 81 0.31 4.03 2.37
N LEU A 82 0.33 3.32 1.23
CA LEU A 82 1.12 2.10 1.08
C LEU A 82 2.61 2.35 1.31
N LEU A 83 3.16 3.41 0.71
CA LEU A 83 4.57 3.77 0.87
C LEU A 83 4.88 4.23 2.30
N THR A 84 3.96 4.99 2.93
CA THR A 84 4.12 5.39 4.33
C THR A 84 4.14 4.18 5.27
N VAL A 85 3.25 3.20 5.06
CA VAL A 85 3.24 1.94 5.83
C VAL A 85 4.54 1.16 5.59
N GLY A 86 5.02 1.12 4.35
CA GLY A 86 6.31 0.54 3.98
C GLY A 86 7.47 1.08 4.82
N ARG A 87 7.54 2.42 4.97
CA ARG A 87 8.54 3.08 5.82
C ARG A 87 8.43 2.72 7.29
N VAL A 88 7.20 2.63 7.82
CA VAL A 88 6.96 2.26 9.23
C VAL A 88 7.43 0.83 9.50
N PHE A 89 7.18 -0.10 8.59
CA PHE A 89 7.69 -1.46 8.70
C PHE A 89 9.21 -1.53 8.46
N GLY A 90 9.73 -0.65 7.61
CA GLY A 90 11.15 -0.59 7.26
C GLY A 90 11.67 -1.94 6.75
N SER A 91 12.91 -2.24 7.11
CA SER A 91 13.57 -3.50 6.73
C SER A 91 13.02 -4.75 7.43
N SER A 92 11.96 -4.65 8.24
CA SER A 92 11.33 -5.81 8.91
C SER A 92 10.29 -6.53 8.04
N LEU A 93 9.77 -5.86 6.99
CA LEU A 93 8.71 -6.43 6.14
C LEU A 93 9.21 -7.65 5.36
N ARG A 94 8.55 -8.79 5.54
CA ARG A 94 8.85 -10.04 4.82
C ARG A 94 7.58 -10.73 4.38
N TYR A 95 7.42 -10.95 3.08
CA TYR A 95 6.38 -11.83 2.54
C TYR A 95 6.73 -13.31 2.72
N ARG A 96 5.72 -14.10 3.07
CA ARG A 96 5.85 -15.52 3.42
C ARG A 96 5.04 -16.42 2.50
N ARG A 97 3.73 -16.23 2.45
CA ARG A 97 2.82 -17.06 1.64
C ARG A 97 2.06 -16.16 0.68
N GLU A 98 1.90 -16.63 -0.55
CA GLU A 98 1.15 -15.95 -1.59
C GLU A 98 0.06 -16.89 -2.09
N TRP A 99 -1.19 -16.43 -2.13
CA TRP A 99 -2.29 -17.13 -2.78
C TRP A 99 -2.79 -16.29 -3.93
N LEU A 100 -2.81 -16.86 -5.13
CA LEU A 100 -3.20 -16.18 -6.35
C LEU A 100 -4.45 -16.88 -6.92
N SER A 101 -5.38 -16.12 -7.47
CA SER A 101 -6.39 -16.68 -8.36
C SER A 101 -5.72 -17.30 -9.58
N PRO A 102 -6.37 -18.24 -10.31
CA PRO A 102 -5.77 -18.85 -11.49
C PRO A 102 -5.30 -17.85 -12.54
N ASP A 103 -6.01 -16.72 -12.68
CA ASP A 103 -5.72 -15.62 -13.61
C ASP A 103 -4.83 -14.50 -13.03
N CYS A 104 -4.40 -14.63 -11.77
CA CYS A 104 -3.66 -13.63 -11.00
C CYS A 104 -4.37 -12.28 -10.81
N ARG A 105 -5.68 -12.17 -11.08
CA ARG A 105 -6.44 -10.94 -10.82
C ARG A 105 -6.78 -10.73 -9.36
N GLU A 106 -6.76 -11.76 -8.54
CA GLU A 106 -6.89 -11.64 -7.09
C GLU A 106 -5.69 -12.29 -6.42
N TRP A 107 -5.15 -11.62 -5.40
CA TRP A 107 -4.02 -12.14 -4.68
C TRP A 107 -4.05 -11.77 -3.20
N ALA A 108 -3.65 -12.73 -2.36
CA ALA A 108 -3.47 -12.57 -0.93
C ALA A 108 -2.00 -12.80 -0.59
N LEU A 109 -1.35 -11.83 0.05
CA LEU A 109 0.08 -11.93 0.42
C LEU A 109 0.22 -11.85 1.93
N GLU A 110 0.55 -12.96 2.56
CA GLU A 110 0.90 -12.97 3.97
C GLU A 110 2.29 -12.36 4.17
N PHE A 111 2.38 -11.42 5.11
CA PHE A 111 3.63 -10.83 5.54
C PHE A 111 3.80 -10.84 7.05
N THR A 112 5.05 -10.72 7.48
CA THR A 112 5.43 -10.37 8.85
C THR A 112 6.19 -9.06 8.84
N ALA A 113 6.05 -8.28 9.91
CA ALA A 113 6.81 -7.06 10.13
C ALA A 113 6.92 -6.79 11.64
N GLU A 114 7.56 -5.69 11.98
CA GLU A 114 7.70 -5.18 13.35
C GLU A 114 7.40 -3.68 13.38
N VAL A 115 6.70 -3.23 14.41
CA VAL A 115 6.46 -1.80 14.68
C VAL A 115 6.73 -1.55 16.15
N GLN A 116 7.64 -0.63 16.47
CA GLN A 116 8.03 -0.31 17.85
C GLN A 116 8.39 -1.56 18.70
N GLY A 117 9.12 -2.54 18.14
CA GLY A 117 9.46 -3.77 18.86
C GLY A 117 8.35 -4.84 18.88
N LEU A 118 7.16 -4.54 18.36
CA LEU A 118 6.02 -5.46 18.34
C LEU A 118 5.95 -6.19 17.00
N LYS A 119 6.16 -7.51 17.04
CA LYS A 119 5.98 -8.39 15.88
C LYS A 119 4.51 -8.48 15.48
N LEU A 120 4.27 -8.48 14.18
CA LEU A 120 2.95 -8.60 13.60
C LEU A 120 2.92 -9.54 12.40
N THR A 121 1.72 -9.98 12.06
CA THR A 121 1.41 -10.72 10.84
C THR A 121 0.24 -10.03 10.18
N GLY A 122 0.34 -9.82 8.87
CA GLY A 122 -0.75 -9.26 8.07
C GLY A 122 -0.93 -10.00 6.75
N VAL A 123 -2.01 -9.66 6.07
CA VAL A 123 -2.30 -10.10 4.71
C VAL A 123 -2.72 -8.90 3.89
N ASP A 124 -2.07 -8.71 2.74
CA ASP A 124 -2.51 -7.80 1.69
C ASP A 124 -3.48 -8.56 0.79
N LEU A 125 -4.73 -8.11 0.72
CA LEU A 125 -5.81 -8.66 -0.09
C LEU A 125 -6.07 -7.72 -1.27
N VAL A 126 -5.68 -8.13 -2.46
CA VAL A 126 -5.67 -7.26 -3.63
C VAL A 126 -6.46 -7.86 -4.77
N ARG A 127 -7.18 -6.98 -5.47
CA ARG A 127 -7.93 -7.31 -6.67
C ARG A 127 -7.57 -6.33 -7.79
N CYS A 128 -7.37 -6.88 -8.97
CA CYS A 128 -7.21 -6.18 -10.22
C CYS A 128 -8.52 -6.17 -11.02
N ASP A 129 -8.76 -5.07 -11.73
CA ASP A 129 -9.83 -4.98 -12.73
C ASP A 129 -9.52 -5.83 -13.97
N GLU A 130 -10.36 -5.73 -14.99
CA GLU A 130 -10.23 -6.49 -16.24
C GLU A 130 -9.02 -6.05 -17.07
N SER A 131 -8.50 -4.84 -16.83
CA SER A 131 -7.28 -4.33 -17.45
C SER A 131 -6.00 -4.70 -16.70
N GLY A 132 -6.12 -5.50 -15.63
CA GLY A 132 -5.00 -5.92 -14.79
C GLY A 132 -4.53 -4.86 -13.79
N LYS A 133 -5.24 -3.72 -13.64
CA LYS A 133 -4.89 -2.67 -12.68
C LYS A 133 -5.50 -2.92 -11.32
N ILE A 134 -4.73 -2.68 -10.26
CA ILE A 134 -5.17 -2.76 -8.87
C ILE A 134 -6.33 -1.79 -8.64
N CYS A 135 -7.51 -2.34 -8.38
CA CYS A 135 -8.74 -1.57 -8.13
C CYS A 135 -9.20 -1.65 -6.68
N HIS A 136 -8.73 -2.65 -5.92
CA HIS A 136 -9.00 -2.80 -4.50
C HIS A 136 -7.79 -3.35 -3.77
N PHE A 137 -7.40 -2.72 -2.68
CA PHE A 137 -6.28 -3.12 -1.82
C PHE A 137 -6.72 -3.03 -0.37
N GLU A 138 -6.80 -4.16 0.32
CA GLU A 138 -7.23 -4.25 1.72
C GLU A 138 -6.16 -4.92 2.55
N VAL A 139 -5.83 -4.32 3.69
CA VAL A 139 -4.81 -4.84 4.60
C VAL A 139 -5.49 -5.27 5.90
N VAL A 140 -5.24 -6.52 6.30
CA VAL A 140 -5.70 -7.05 7.59
C VAL A 140 -4.50 -7.49 8.43
N MET A 141 -4.52 -7.22 9.73
CA MET A 141 -3.33 -7.40 10.58
C MET A 141 -3.67 -7.89 11.99
N ARG A 142 -2.70 -8.56 12.60
CA ARG A 142 -2.72 -9.01 14.00
C ARG A 142 -1.31 -8.96 14.63
N PRO A 143 -1.17 -8.92 15.96
CA PRO A 143 -2.21 -8.76 16.98
C PRO A 143 -2.64 -7.29 17.15
N LEU A 144 -3.79 -7.06 17.80
CA LEU A 144 -4.37 -5.71 17.99
C LEU A 144 -3.36 -4.69 18.55
N LYS A 145 -2.51 -5.10 19.50
CA LYS A 145 -1.49 -4.20 20.09
C LYS A 145 -0.50 -3.66 19.06
N ALA A 146 -0.07 -4.48 18.09
CA ALA A 146 0.81 -4.04 17.02
C ALA A 146 0.09 -3.16 16.00
N VAL A 147 -1.19 -3.44 15.74
CA VAL A 147 -2.04 -2.59 14.88
C VAL A 147 -2.25 -1.21 15.50
N GLN A 148 -2.41 -1.13 16.83
CA GLN A 148 -2.50 0.15 17.55
C GLN A 148 -1.18 0.93 17.47
N ALA A 149 -0.03 0.26 17.59
CA ALA A 149 1.28 0.91 17.40
C ALA A 149 1.44 1.43 15.96
N LEU A 150 1.03 0.66 14.95
CA LEU A 150 1.00 1.13 13.56
C LEU A 150 0.11 2.38 13.41
N PHE A 151 -1.08 2.36 14.00
CA PHE A 151 -2.00 3.51 13.95
C PHE A 151 -1.35 4.79 14.52
N GLN A 152 -0.63 4.67 15.64
CA GLN A 152 0.09 5.79 16.25
C GLN A 152 1.19 6.35 15.35
N GLU A 153 2.01 5.49 14.72
CA GLU A 153 3.05 5.92 13.79
C GLU A 153 2.48 6.57 12.53
N MET A 154 1.43 5.98 11.96
CA MET A 154 0.74 6.54 10.80
C MET A 154 0.17 7.93 11.10
N GLY A 155 -0.32 8.16 12.31
CA GLY A 155 -0.78 9.47 12.76
C GLY A 155 0.29 10.55 12.85
N ARG A 156 1.57 10.17 12.94
CA ARG A 156 2.71 11.11 12.94
C ARG A 156 3.16 11.45 11.52
N LEU A 157 3.00 10.51 10.58
CA LEU A 157 3.58 10.59 9.24
C LEU A 157 2.58 11.05 8.19
N VAL A 158 1.29 10.70 8.33
CA VAL A 158 0.26 11.12 7.38
C VAL A 158 -0.24 12.51 7.78
N PRO A 159 -0.23 13.50 6.87
CA PRO A 159 -0.76 14.83 7.16
C PRO A 159 -2.20 14.77 7.68
N GLU A 160 -2.51 15.51 8.74
CA GLU A 160 -3.88 15.66 9.27
C GLU A 160 -4.88 15.99 8.17
N LYS A 161 -4.49 16.83 7.20
CA LYS A 161 -5.35 17.22 6.07
C LYS A 161 -5.72 16.07 5.14
N MET A 162 -4.93 14.99 5.08
CA MET A 162 -5.28 13.79 4.32
C MET A 162 -6.14 12.82 5.11
N VAL A 163 -5.85 12.66 6.41
CA VAL A 163 -6.77 11.96 7.33
C VAL A 163 -8.15 12.62 7.30
N ALA A 164 -8.17 13.94 7.14
CA ALA A 164 -9.37 14.76 6.90
C ALA A 164 -9.96 14.61 5.48
N SER A 165 -9.14 14.53 4.44
CA SER A 165 -9.57 14.63 3.03
C SER A 165 -9.69 13.30 2.30
N GLY A 166 -10.00 12.18 2.96
CA GLY A 166 -10.59 11.05 2.23
C GLY A 166 -11.84 11.57 1.52
N ARG A 167 -11.74 11.91 0.23
CA ARG A 167 -12.64 12.84 -0.47
C ARG A 167 -14.11 12.50 -0.17
N GLY A 168 -14.70 13.21 0.80
CA GLY A 168 -16.01 12.91 1.40
C GLY A 168 -16.06 12.56 2.90
N VAL A 169 -15.09 12.91 3.74
CA VAL A 169 -15.16 12.69 5.19
C VAL A 169 -15.29 14.01 5.95
N ASP A 170 -16.42 14.21 6.64
CA ASP A 170 -16.51 15.15 7.75
C ASP A 170 -15.66 14.60 8.92
N VAL A 171 -14.59 15.33 9.25
CA VAL A 171 -13.66 15.02 10.35
C VAL A 171 -13.84 15.96 11.55
N SER A 172 -15.00 16.60 11.63
CA SER A 172 -15.41 17.29 12.85
C SER A 172 -15.79 16.27 13.92
N GLU A 173 -15.03 16.29 15.02
CA GLU A 173 -15.42 15.96 16.40
C GLU A 173 -15.21 14.58 17.05
N GLU A 174 -15.13 13.40 16.41
CA GLU A 174 -15.28 12.18 17.23
C GLU A 174 -14.17 11.13 17.34
N LEU A 175 -13.13 11.08 16.50
CA LEU A 175 -12.31 9.84 16.46
C LEU A 175 -10.79 9.97 16.34
N TRP A 176 -10.23 11.18 16.43
CA TRP A 176 -8.80 11.34 16.68
C TRP A 176 -8.61 11.83 18.11
N PRO A 177 -7.94 11.09 19.02
CA PRO A 177 -7.67 11.63 20.34
C PRO A 177 -6.70 12.81 20.17
N THR A 178 -7.23 14.02 20.27
CA THR A 178 -6.51 15.31 20.28
C THR A 178 -5.53 15.43 21.47
N ALA A 179 -5.45 14.41 22.32
CA ALA A 179 -4.74 14.44 23.59
C ALA A 179 -3.23 14.08 23.52
N MET A 180 -2.65 13.82 22.35
CA MET A 180 -1.22 13.43 22.27
C MET A 180 -0.35 14.19 21.25
N VAL A 181 -0.86 15.22 20.58
CA VAL A 181 -0.11 15.99 19.56
C VAL A 181 0.29 17.38 20.09
N THR A 182 0.71 17.48 21.35
CA THR A 182 1.17 18.76 21.95
C THR A 182 2.62 18.75 22.44
N SER A 183 3.47 17.86 21.93
CA SER A 183 4.92 17.99 22.18
C SER A 183 5.81 17.36 21.11
N CYS A 184 5.82 17.91 19.90
CA CYS A 184 7.08 18.02 19.15
C CYS A 184 6.89 18.95 17.95
N GLY A 185 7.30 20.20 18.09
CA GLY A 185 7.38 21.12 16.96
C GLY A 185 8.60 20.79 16.11
N MET A 186 8.40 20.05 15.02
CA MET A 186 9.19 20.07 13.77
C MET A 186 8.62 18.99 12.83
N LEU A 187 8.49 19.31 11.54
CA LEU A 187 8.03 18.48 10.40
C LEU A 187 6.56 18.67 9.98
N THR A 188 6.26 19.80 9.32
CA THR A 188 5.03 19.97 8.51
C THR A 188 5.30 20.47 7.08
N ALA A 189 6.56 20.61 6.68
CA ALA A 189 6.93 21.16 5.36
C ALA A 189 7.01 20.10 4.24
N ASP A 190 7.22 18.82 4.57
CA ASP A 190 7.66 17.81 3.59
C ASP A 190 6.51 17.08 2.87
N ALA A 191 5.47 16.67 3.59
CA ALA A 191 4.42 15.81 3.03
C ALA A 191 3.47 16.50 2.03
N ALA A 192 3.18 17.79 2.21
CA ALA A 192 2.40 18.57 1.23
C ALA A 192 3.21 18.92 -0.02
N ALA A 193 4.55 18.88 0.06
CA ALA A 193 5.43 18.95 -1.09
C ALA A 193 5.44 17.58 -1.80
N GLN A 194 5.59 16.47 -1.07
CA GLN A 194 5.49 15.13 -1.65
C GLN A 194 4.18 14.89 -2.40
N LEU A 195 3.02 15.30 -1.87
CA LEU A 195 1.75 15.13 -2.60
C LEU A 195 1.71 15.97 -3.90
N ARG A 196 2.20 17.21 -3.87
CA ARG A 196 2.27 18.09 -5.06
C ARG A 196 3.27 17.59 -6.09
N LEU A 197 4.40 17.03 -5.65
CA LEU A 197 5.40 16.42 -6.53
C LEU A 197 4.91 15.07 -7.10
N CYS A 198 4.26 14.22 -6.30
CA CYS A 198 3.57 13.03 -6.80
C CYS A 198 2.54 13.39 -7.87
N GLN A 199 1.74 14.43 -7.64
CA GLN A 199 0.78 14.93 -8.63
C GLN A 199 1.46 15.38 -9.93
N ALA A 200 2.59 16.10 -9.84
CA ALA A 200 3.34 16.55 -11.02
C ALA A 200 3.92 15.37 -11.82
N VAL A 201 4.55 14.39 -11.17
CA VAL A 201 5.11 13.20 -11.84
C VAL A 201 4.01 12.34 -12.46
N LEU A 202 2.86 12.21 -11.80
CA LEU A 202 1.71 11.46 -12.33
C LEU A 202 1.05 12.15 -13.53
N GLN A 203 1.14 13.48 -13.63
CA GLN A 203 0.68 14.24 -14.79
C GLN A 203 1.61 14.07 -16.01
N GLU A 204 2.91 13.90 -15.79
CA GLU A 204 3.89 13.63 -16.85
C GLU A 204 3.85 12.16 -17.34
N ALA A 205 3.43 11.22 -16.50
CA ALA A 205 3.29 9.79 -16.84
C ALA A 205 1.97 9.45 -17.59
N ALA A 206 1.20 10.46 -18.00
CA ALA A 206 0.01 10.24 -18.82
C ALA A 206 0.40 9.62 -20.17
N PRO A 207 -0.23 8.51 -20.60
CA PRO A 207 0.04 7.94 -21.93
C PRO A 207 -0.36 8.95 -23.02
N PRO A 208 0.35 8.98 -24.17
CA PRO A 208 -0.05 9.84 -25.27
C PRO A 208 -1.49 9.51 -25.69
N ALA A 209 -2.28 10.55 -25.92
CA ALA A 209 -3.68 10.44 -26.30
C ALA A 209 -3.84 9.53 -27.52
N ALA A 210 -4.80 8.62 -27.45
CA ALA A 210 -5.24 7.82 -28.59
C ALA A 210 -5.98 8.71 -29.62
N SER A 211 -5.21 9.34 -30.50
CA SER A 211 -5.62 9.87 -31.79
C SER A 211 -4.35 9.87 -32.64
N GLU A 212 -4.19 9.03 -33.66
CA GLU A 212 -4.93 9.06 -34.91
C GLU A 212 -5.04 7.64 -35.50
N LEU A 213 -6.26 7.19 -35.79
CA LEU A 213 -6.50 6.11 -36.75
C LEU A 213 -6.51 6.75 -38.15
N PRO A 214 -5.61 6.41 -39.09
CA PRO A 214 -5.84 6.73 -40.48
C PRO A 214 -6.98 5.86 -41.01
N ALA A 215 -8.11 6.50 -41.30
CA ALA A 215 -9.12 5.95 -42.18
C ALA A 215 -8.52 5.78 -43.58
N GLY A 216 -8.67 4.60 -44.19
CA GLY A 216 -8.37 4.42 -45.61
C GLY A 216 -7.76 3.06 -45.93
N CYS A 217 -8.63 2.08 -46.10
CA CYS A 217 -8.37 0.93 -46.95
C CYS A 217 -8.95 1.31 -48.32
N GLU A 218 -8.08 1.69 -49.27
CA GLU A 218 -8.14 1.49 -50.73
C GLU A 218 -6.74 1.74 -51.31
#